data_AF-A0A7X7E6R1-F1
#
_entry.id   AF-A0A7X7E6R1-F1
#
_cell.length_a   1.000
_cell.length_b   1.000
_cell.length_c   1.000
_cell.angle_alpha   90.00
_cell.angle_beta   90.00
_cell.angle_gamma   90.00
#
_symmetry.space_group_name_H-M   'P 1'
#
loop_
_entity.id
_entity.type
_entity.pdbx_description
1 polymer ?
#
loop_
_entity_poly.entity_id
_entity_poly.type
_entity_poly.pdbx_seq_one_letter_code
_entity_poly.pdbx_strand_id
1 'polypeptide(L)'
;MASSDEVFPGSDHCEICGALLGEEVVIQEFADGSLARLCPECAAGADLGDRAEIPAPPASAAESIWPDERDPADAVPATEYDPLEKTRELLMPVTDLIALQGDMQAALERLAASLERFAAEMITDSQNKTAVESRLQMLERELEKTRTKLSETEFLITAAAPSPALSTGATAGLPASEPP
;
A
#
# COMPACT_ATOMS: atom_id res chain seq x y z
N MET A 1 2.24 2.28 -43.51
CA MET A 1 2.09 3.61 -42.90
C MET A 1 1.10 3.45 -41.78
N ALA A 2 1.60 3.32 -40.55
CA ALA A 2 0.78 3.19 -39.35
C ALA A 2 0.43 4.61 -38.89
N SER A 3 -0.87 4.91 -38.89
CA SER A 3 -1.44 6.17 -38.43
C SER A 3 -1.22 6.33 -36.93
N SER A 4 -0.57 7.42 -36.53
CA SER A 4 -0.30 7.81 -35.14
C SER A 4 -1.54 8.25 -34.34
N ASP A 5 -2.70 7.64 -34.59
CA ASP A 5 -4.00 8.18 -34.17
C ASP A 5 -4.70 7.35 -33.07
N GLU A 6 -3.94 6.52 -32.34
CA GLU A 6 -4.44 5.76 -31.18
C GLU A 6 -3.61 6.06 -29.92
N VAL A 7 -3.47 7.33 -29.54
CA VAL A 7 -2.69 7.74 -28.33
C VAL A 7 -3.52 8.48 -27.27
N PHE A 8 -4.81 8.74 -27.49
CA PHE A 8 -5.64 9.45 -26.51
C PHE A 8 -6.82 8.58 -26.04
N PRO A 9 -6.80 8.02 -24.82
CA PRO A 9 -8.03 7.50 -24.21
C PRO A 9 -9.02 8.65 -24.04
N GLY A 10 -10.29 8.42 -24.42
CA GLY A 10 -11.36 9.42 -24.57
C GLY A 10 -11.87 10.06 -23.28
N SER A 11 -11.00 10.54 -22.42
CA SER A 11 -11.36 11.38 -21.27
C SER A 11 -11.31 12.85 -21.67
N ASP A 12 -12.48 13.45 -21.92
CA ASP A 12 -12.64 14.89 -22.14
C ASP A 12 -12.54 15.68 -20.83
N HIS A 13 -11.53 15.38 -20.02
CA HIS A 13 -11.29 16.01 -18.75
C HIS A 13 -9.84 16.51 -18.72
N CYS A 14 -9.62 17.67 -18.11
CA CYS A 14 -8.31 18.25 -17.89
C CYS A 14 -7.49 17.31 -16.99
N GLU A 15 -6.28 16.98 -17.39
CA GLU A 15 -5.42 16.05 -16.65
C GLU A 15 -4.87 16.64 -15.33
N ILE A 16 -4.95 17.97 -15.17
CA ILE A 16 -4.49 18.67 -13.96
C ILE A 16 -5.63 18.88 -12.95
N CYS A 17 -6.78 19.39 -13.39
CA CYS A 17 -7.88 19.76 -12.49
C CYS A 17 -9.12 18.88 -12.62
N GLY A 18 -9.16 17.96 -13.58
CA GLY A 18 -10.30 17.08 -13.83
C GLY A 18 -11.54 17.76 -14.43
N ALA A 19 -11.46 19.06 -14.76
CA ALA A 19 -12.59 19.80 -15.36
C ALA A 19 -12.91 19.28 -16.76
N LEU A 20 -14.19 19.28 -17.14
CA LEU A 20 -14.60 18.91 -18.51
C LEU A 20 -13.99 19.87 -19.52
N LEU A 21 -13.29 19.29 -20.48
CA LEU A 21 -12.71 19.99 -21.62
C LEU A 21 -13.82 20.28 -22.63
N GLY A 22 -14.04 21.55 -22.93
CA GLY A 22 -15.02 22.00 -23.91
C GLY A 22 -14.49 21.92 -25.34
N GLU A 23 -14.89 22.87 -26.19
CA GLU A 23 -14.43 22.96 -27.59
C GLU A 23 -12.97 23.44 -27.71
N GLU A 24 -12.41 23.99 -26.64
CA GLU A 24 -11.05 24.52 -26.58
C GLU A 24 -10.20 23.67 -25.63
N VAL A 25 -9.27 22.90 -26.21
CA VAL A 25 -8.35 22.02 -25.49
C VAL A 25 -6.93 22.40 -25.85
N VAL A 26 -6.08 22.58 -24.84
CA VAL A 26 -4.66 22.83 -25.04
C VAL A 26 -3.90 21.52 -24.80
N ILE A 27 -3.12 21.08 -25.79
CA ILE A 27 -2.24 19.91 -25.65
C ILE A 27 -0.83 20.43 -25.41
N GLN A 28 -0.25 20.08 -24.27
CA GLN A 28 1.13 20.46 -23.92
C GLN A 28 2.02 19.23 -23.86
N GLU A 29 3.20 19.32 -24.49
CA GLU A 29 4.25 18.30 -24.43
C GLU A 29 5.22 18.62 -23.28
N PHE A 30 5.43 17.65 -22.40
CA PHE A 30 6.39 17.75 -21.30
C PHE A 30 7.78 17.26 -21.72
N ALA A 31 8.80 17.57 -20.92
CA ALA A 31 10.19 17.21 -21.20
C ALA A 31 10.46 15.69 -21.25
N ASP A 32 9.54 14.88 -20.73
CA ASP A 32 9.56 13.42 -20.81
C ASP A 32 8.92 12.87 -22.10
N GLY A 33 8.44 13.75 -22.98
CA GLY A 33 7.72 13.42 -24.21
C GLY A 33 6.26 13.01 -23.98
N SER A 34 5.73 13.19 -22.77
CA SER A 34 4.31 12.97 -22.49
C SER A 34 3.47 14.17 -22.97
N LEU A 35 2.26 13.89 -23.44
CA LEU A 35 1.29 14.91 -23.86
C LEU A 35 0.16 14.95 -22.84
N ALA A 36 -0.17 16.12 -22.31
CA ALA A 36 -1.36 16.30 -21.46
C ALA A 36 -2.40 17.23 -22.09
N ARG A 37 -3.68 16.89 -21.88
CA ARG A 37 -4.83 17.71 -22.25
C ARG A 37 -5.22 18.63 -21.09
N LEU A 38 -5.12 19.93 -21.32
CA LEU A 38 -5.37 20.96 -20.30
C LEU A 38 -6.56 21.85 -20.69
N CYS A 39 -7.31 22.28 -19.68
CA CYS A 39 -8.24 23.40 -19.86
C CYS A 39 -7.45 24.72 -20.01
N PRO A 40 -8.04 25.77 -20.59
CA PRO A 40 -7.37 27.05 -20.80
C PRO A 40 -6.73 27.64 -19.53
N GLU A 41 -7.39 27.45 -18.38
CA GLU A 41 -6.91 27.94 -17.08
C GLU A 41 -5.63 27.22 -16.63
N CYS A 42 -5.57 25.89 -16.80
CA CYS A 42 -4.40 25.10 -16.45
C CYS A 42 -3.25 25.28 -17.45
N ALA A 43 -3.56 25.45 -18.73
CA ALA A 43 -2.56 25.75 -19.75
C ALA A 43 -1.85 27.09 -19.51
N ALA A 44 -2.61 28.13 -19.15
CA ALA A 44 -2.05 29.44 -18.83
C ALA A 44 -1.14 29.42 -17.59
N GLY A 45 -1.39 28.51 -16.63
CA GLY A 45 -0.54 28.32 -15.46
C GLY A 45 0.73 27.50 -15.73
N ALA A 46 0.74 26.68 -16.78
CA ALA A 46 1.87 25.80 -17.13
C ALA A 46 2.93 26.47 -18.01
N ASP A 47 2.60 27.58 -18.68
CA ASP A 47 3.53 28.37 -19.52
C ASP A 47 4.53 29.22 -18.71
N LEU A 48 4.41 29.25 -17.38
CA LEU A 48 5.39 29.93 -16.50
C LEU A 48 6.73 29.17 -16.37
N GLY A 49 6.84 28.00 -16.99
CA GLY A 49 8.04 27.15 -16.97
C GLY A 49 9.06 27.43 -18.07
N ASP A 50 8.67 28.15 -19.14
CA ASP A 50 9.61 28.53 -20.19
C ASP A 50 10.15 29.93 -19.95
N ARG A 51 11.48 30.02 -19.95
CA ARG A 51 12.25 31.23 -19.69
C ARG A 51 12.11 32.20 -20.87
N ALA A 52 10.94 32.80 -21.01
CA ALA A 52 10.70 33.87 -21.95
C ALA A 52 11.42 35.14 -21.46
N GLU A 53 12.48 35.51 -22.18
CA GLU A 53 12.98 36.88 -22.21
C GLU A 53 11.78 37.82 -22.39
N ILE A 54 11.49 38.62 -21.36
CA ILE A 54 10.51 39.69 -21.43
C ILE A 54 11.04 40.70 -22.47
N PRO A 55 10.40 40.91 -23.63
CA PRO A 55 10.64 42.12 -24.38
C PRO A 55 10.00 43.23 -23.56
N ALA A 56 10.81 44.15 -23.03
CA ALA A 56 10.34 45.30 -22.29
C ALA A 56 9.25 46.05 -23.11
N PRO A 57 8.01 46.17 -22.62
CA PRO A 57 7.06 47.07 -23.24
C PRO A 57 7.42 48.53 -22.91
N PRO A 58 7.18 49.47 -23.84
CA PRO A 58 7.56 50.87 -23.66
C PRO A 58 6.78 51.52 -22.52
N ALA A 59 7.50 52.34 -21.76
CA ALA A 59 6.97 53.20 -20.72
C ALA A 59 5.79 54.06 -21.23
N SER A 60 4.57 53.76 -20.77
CA SER A 60 3.51 54.77 -20.59
C SER A 60 2.33 54.17 -19.82
N ALA A 61 1.86 54.94 -18.84
CA ALA A 61 0.62 54.76 -18.07
C ALA A 61 0.57 53.60 -17.07
N ALA A 62 1.38 53.70 -16.00
CA ALA A 62 0.96 53.21 -14.70
C ALA A 62 -0.06 54.21 -14.12
N GLU A 63 -1.33 54.07 -14.49
CA GLU A 63 -2.41 54.67 -13.70
C GLU A 63 -2.39 54.00 -12.33
N SER A 64 -2.01 54.78 -11.31
CA SER A 64 -2.01 54.35 -9.92
C SER A 64 -3.46 54.10 -9.49
N ILE A 65 -3.85 52.83 -9.43
CA ILE A 65 -5.09 52.36 -8.80
C ILE A 65 -4.89 52.34 -7.27
N TRP A 66 -4.53 53.48 -6.69
CA TRP A 66 -4.57 53.69 -5.24
C TRP A 66 -5.52 54.86 -4.98
N PRO A 67 -6.62 54.65 -4.24
CA PRO A 67 -7.54 55.74 -3.96
C PRO A 67 -6.83 56.81 -3.12
N ASP A 68 -6.85 58.00 -3.71
CA ASP A 68 -6.47 59.31 -3.18
C ASP A 68 -6.80 59.48 -1.69
N GLU A 69 -5.80 59.89 -0.90
CA GLU A 69 -5.93 60.25 0.51
C GLU A 69 -6.85 61.47 0.65
N ARG A 70 -8.14 61.23 0.87
CA ARG A 70 -9.09 62.27 1.25
C ARG A 70 -8.75 62.81 2.64
N ASP A 71 -8.32 64.07 2.64
CA ASP A 71 -8.65 65.16 3.57
C ASP A 71 -8.85 64.78 5.06
N PRO A 72 -7.93 65.14 5.99
CA PRO A 72 -8.01 64.79 7.42
C PRO A 72 -9.04 65.63 8.22
N ALA A 73 -10.05 66.21 7.57
CA ALA A 73 -11.01 67.11 8.20
C ALA A 73 -12.36 66.47 8.57
N ASP A 74 -12.61 65.21 8.19
CA ASP A 74 -13.85 64.49 8.54
C ASP A 74 -13.58 63.43 9.63
N ALA A 75 -13.37 63.91 10.85
CA ALA A 75 -13.31 63.07 12.06
C ALA A 75 -14.71 62.52 12.39
N VAL A 76 -15.10 61.48 11.67
CA VAL A 76 -16.14 60.54 12.11
C VAL A 76 -15.57 59.79 13.32
N PRO A 77 -16.31 59.60 14.43
CA PRO A 77 -15.75 59.00 15.64
C PRO A 77 -15.13 57.65 15.29
N ALA A 78 -13.85 57.48 15.62
CA ALA A 78 -13.16 56.22 15.59
C ALA A 78 -13.89 55.25 16.53
N THR A 79 -14.89 54.56 16.00
CA THR A 79 -15.52 53.43 16.67
C THR A 79 -14.47 52.33 16.72
N GLU A 80 -13.78 52.27 17.87
CA GLU A 80 -13.21 51.10 18.56
C GLU A 80 -13.22 49.78 17.76
N TYR A 81 -12.49 49.72 16.65
CA TYR A 81 -12.20 48.46 15.97
C TYR A 81 -10.73 48.45 15.63
N ASP A 82 -9.97 47.67 16.41
CA ASP A 82 -8.55 47.45 16.15
C ASP A 82 -8.41 46.60 14.88
N PRO A 83 -7.78 47.11 13.80
CA PRO A 83 -7.54 46.34 12.59
C PRO A 83 -6.75 45.04 12.84
N LEU A 84 -5.93 44.98 13.89
CA LEU A 84 -5.23 43.75 14.30
C LEU A 84 -6.16 42.71 14.91
N GLU A 85 -7.24 43.13 15.57
CA GLU A 85 -8.24 42.22 16.12
C GLU A 85 -9.05 41.57 15.00
N LYS A 86 -9.43 42.34 13.97
CA LYS A 86 -10.09 41.82 12.76
C LYS A 86 -9.24 40.81 11.99
N THR A 87 -7.92 41.04 11.87
CA THR A 87 -7.04 40.08 11.21
C THR A 87 -6.88 38.81 12.03
N ARG A 88 -6.84 38.91 13.37
CA ARG A 88 -6.84 37.74 14.25
C ARG A 88 -8.11 36.91 14.08
N GLU A 89 -9.28 37.55 14.05
CA GLU A 89 -10.56 36.85 13.83
C GLU A 89 -10.58 36.13 12.47
N LEU A 90 -10.08 36.77 11.41
CA LEU A 90 -10.02 36.18 10.07
C LEU A 90 -9.01 35.01 9.97
N LEU A 91 -7.95 35.02 10.76
CA LEU A 91 -6.93 33.97 10.77
C LEU A 91 -7.30 32.80 11.69
N MET A 92 -8.24 32.97 12.62
CA MET A 92 -8.64 31.90 13.56
C MET A 92 -9.14 30.63 12.85
N PRO A 93 -10.02 30.69 11.81
CA PRO A 93 -10.39 29.50 11.04
C PRO A 93 -9.20 28.84 10.34
N VAL A 94 -8.21 29.63 9.88
CA VAL A 94 -7.01 29.09 9.24
C VAL A 94 -6.14 28.35 10.26
N THR A 95 -6.00 28.88 11.48
CA THR A 95 -5.30 28.17 12.55
C THR A 95 -6.00 26.88 12.96
N ASP A 96 -7.34 26.85 12.96
CA ASP A 96 -8.11 25.65 13.25
C ASP A 96 -7.94 24.59 12.15
N LEU A 97 -7.91 25.01 10.88
CA LEU A 97 -7.65 24.10 9.74
C LEU A 97 -6.23 23.52 9.80
N ILE A 98 -5.23 24.33 10.17
CA ILE A 98 -3.84 23.85 10.33
C ILE A 98 -3.77 22.84 11.49
N ALA A 99 -4.45 23.10 12.60
CA ALA A 99 -4.52 22.16 13.73
C ALA A 99 -5.18 20.84 13.30
N LEU A 100 -6.32 20.91 12.61
CA LEU A 100 -7.02 19.74 12.10
C LEU A 100 -6.16 18.94 11.11
N GLN A 101 -5.44 19.64 10.23
CA GLN A 101 -4.50 19.00 9.30
C GLN A 101 -3.38 18.28 10.07
N GLY A 102 -2.84 18.89 11.13
CA GLY A 102 -1.86 18.25 12.00
C GLY A 102 -2.40 17.00 12.69
N ASP A 103 -3.64 17.05 13.19
CA ASP A 103 -4.31 15.90 13.80
C ASP A 103 -4.54 14.76 12.80
N MET A 104 -4.95 15.09 11.56
CA MET A 104 -5.09 14.11 10.48
C MET A 104 -3.74 13.47 10.11
N GLN A 105 -2.68 14.27 10.01
CA GLN A 105 -1.33 13.76 9.75
C GLN A 105 -0.87 12.82 10.87
N ALA A 106 -1.05 13.20 12.13
CA ALA A 106 -0.73 12.36 13.27
C ALA A 106 -1.58 11.08 13.32
N ALA A 107 -2.85 11.13 12.90
CA ALA A 107 -3.70 9.94 12.79
C ALA A 107 -3.18 8.98 11.71
N LEU A 108 -2.81 9.52 10.54
CA LEU A 108 -2.24 8.74 9.44
C LEU A 108 -0.91 8.10 9.82
N GLU A 109 -0.03 8.81 10.52
CA GLU A 109 1.24 8.26 11.02
C GLU A 109 1.03 7.10 11.99
N ARG A 110 0.05 7.23 12.91
CA ARG A 110 -0.30 6.13 13.82
C ARG A 110 -0.84 4.92 13.07
N LEU A 111 -1.65 5.15 12.03
CA LEU A 111 -2.19 4.09 11.19
C LEU A 111 -1.08 3.39 10.40
N ALA A 112 -0.17 4.15 9.78
CA ALA A 112 0.99 3.61 9.08
C ALA A 112 1.85 2.75 10.01
N ALA A 113 2.19 3.27 11.20
CA ALA A 113 2.95 2.53 12.20
C ALA A 113 2.20 1.29 12.71
N SER A 114 0.86 1.30 12.75
CA SER A 114 0.06 0.13 13.09
C SER A 114 0.09 -0.92 11.98
N LEU A 115 0.01 -0.50 10.71
CA LEU A 115 0.09 -1.40 9.56
C LEU A 115 1.48 -2.01 9.42
N GLU A 116 2.55 -1.25 9.68
CA GLU A 116 3.92 -1.75 9.67
C GLU A 116 4.13 -2.83 10.73
N ARG A 117 3.68 -2.60 11.96
CA ARG A 117 3.74 -3.63 13.03
C ARG A 117 2.92 -4.86 12.66
N PHE A 118 1.70 -4.67 12.18
CA PHE A 118 0.83 -5.76 11.77
C PHE A 118 1.46 -6.59 10.63
N ALA A 119 2.03 -5.93 9.61
CA ALA A 119 2.70 -6.61 8.51
C ALA A 119 3.93 -7.38 8.99
N ALA A 120 4.75 -6.81 9.88
CA ALA A 120 5.90 -7.49 10.46
C ALA A 120 5.51 -8.73 11.27
N GLU A 121 4.46 -8.64 12.09
CA GLU A 121 3.92 -9.77 12.85
C GLU A 121 3.38 -10.87 11.93
N MET A 122 2.59 -10.51 10.92
CA MET A 122 2.06 -11.47 9.94
C MET A 122 3.17 -12.19 9.15
N ILE A 123 4.20 -11.47 8.72
CA ILE A 123 5.32 -12.06 8.00
C ILE A 123 6.08 -13.04 8.90
N THR A 124 6.43 -12.63 10.12
CA THR A 124 7.16 -13.50 11.05
C THR A 124 6.35 -14.72 11.45
N ASP A 125 5.04 -14.60 11.67
CA ASP A 125 4.16 -15.74 11.96
C ASP A 125 4.08 -16.72 10.77
N SER A 126 3.96 -16.20 9.55
CA SER A 126 3.96 -17.05 8.34
C SER A 126 5.28 -17.79 8.13
N GLN A 127 6.41 -17.15 8.44
CA GLN A 127 7.73 -17.78 8.40
C GLN A 127 7.87 -18.87 9.48
N ASN A 128 7.37 -18.61 10.69
CA ASN A 128 7.37 -19.60 11.76
C ASN A 128 6.50 -20.81 11.39
N LYS A 129 5.31 -20.59 10.83
CA LYS A 129 4.41 -21.65 10.38
C LYS A 129 5.06 -22.54 9.31
N THR A 130 5.65 -21.93 8.29
CA THR A 130 6.34 -22.68 7.22
C THR A 130 7.56 -23.46 7.75
N ALA A 131 8.31 -22.90 8.70
CA ALA A 131 9.39 -23.62 9.38
C ALA A 131 8.87 -24.84 10.15
N VAL A 132 7.75 -24.69 10.88
CA VAL A 132 7.11 -25.81 11.61
C VAL A 132 6.60 -26.88 10.65
N GLU A 133 5.94 -26.50 9.56
CA GLU A 133 5.48 -27.42 8.52
C GLU A 133 6.65 -28.21 7.90
N SER A 134 7.77 -27.54 7.60
CA SER A 134 8.96 -28.20 7.06
C SER A 134 9.57 -29.23 8.02
N ARG A 135 9.60 -28.91 9.33
CA ARG A 135 10.07 -29.81 10.37
C ARG A 135 9.12 -30.99 10.57
N LEU A 136 7.83 -30.75 10.49
CA LEU A 136 6.81 -31.80 10.57
C LEU A 136 6.95 -32.78 9.41
N GLN A 137 7.07 -32.30 8.17
CA GLN A 137 7.31 -33.16 7.00
C GLN A 137 8.62 -33.95 7.09
N MET A 138 9.66 -33.38 7.69
CA MET A 138 10.90 -34.09 7.95
C MET A 138 10.69 -35.23 8.95
N LEU A 139 10.00 -34.96 10.06
CA LEU A 139 9.67 -35.95 11.08
C LEU A 139 8.76 -37.06 10.54
N GLU A 140 7.80 -36.74 9.68
CA GLU A 140 6.95 -37.72 8.99
C GLU A 140 7.78 -38.66 8.11
N ARG A 141 8.73 -38.11 7.33
CA ARG A 141 9.66 -38.91 6.51
C ARG A 141 10.56 -39.80 7.36
N GLU A 142 11.06 -39.29 8.48
CA GLU A 142 11.86 -40.08 9.41
C GLU A 142 11.03 -41.19 10.07
N LEU A 143 9.80 -40.90 10.49
CA LEU A 143 8.89 -41.91 11.03
C LEU A 143 8.61 -43.00 10.00
N GLU A 144 8.28 -42.63 8.77
CA GLU A 144 8.02 -43.60 7.71
C GLU A 144 9.26 -44.47 7.45
N LYS A 145 10.45 -43.87 7.42
CA LYS A 145 11.72 -44.61 7.32
C LYS A 145 11.95 -45.56 8.50
N THR A 146 11.58 -45.18 9.71
CA THR A 146 11.69 -46.09 10.88
C THR A 146 10.67 -47.20 10.81
N ARG A 147 9.45 -46.91 10.32
CA ARG A 147 8.38 -47.89 10.13
C ARG A 147 8.77 -48.94 9.09
N THR A 148 9.30 -48.52 7.94
CA THR A 148 9.76 -49.45 6.91
C THR A 148 10.89 -50.34 7.42
N LYS A 149 11.91 -49.75 8.08
CA LYS A 149 12.98 -50.52 8.72
C LYS A 149 12.46 -51.50 9.76
N LEU A 150 11.53 -51.10 10.62
CA LEU A 150 10.92 -52.00 11.60
C LEU A 150 10.20 -53.16 10.90
N SER A 151 9.42 -52.88 9.85
CA SER A 151 8.75 -53.93 9.07
C SER A 151 9.72 -54.89 8.38
N GLU A 152 10.86 -54.39 7.87
CA GLU A 152 11.93 -55.22 7.31
C GLU A 152 12.56 -56.10 8.39
N THR A 153 12.86 -55.53 9.57
CA THR A 153 13.42 -56.32 10.68
C THR A 153 12.42 -57.34 11.23
N GLU A 154 11.13 -57.01 11.30
CA GLU A 154 10.07 -57.93 11.69
C GLU A 154 9.94 -59.08 10.69
N PHE A 155 9.99 -58.78 9.40
CA PHE A 155 10.02 -59.79 8.35
C PHE A 155 11.25 -60.69 8.47
N LEU A 156 12.44 -60.12 8.68
CA LEU A 156 13.68 -60.89 8.87
C LEU A 156 13.63 -61.76 10.13
N ILE A 157 13.08 -61.26 11.24
CA ILE A 157 12.90 -62.04 12.47
C ILE A 157 11.89 -63.16 12.24
N THR A 158 10.77 -62.89 11.56
CA THR A 158 9.76 -63.90 11.24
C THR A 158 10.31 -64.97 10.30
N ALA A 159 11.15 -64.59 9.33
CA ALA A 159 11.81 -65.52 8.41
C ALA A 159 12.96 -66.31 9.08
N ALA A 160 13.64 -65.71 10.06
CA ALA A 160 14.69 -66.35 10.84
C ALA A 160 14.16 -67.16 12.03
N ALA A 161 12.90 -66.96 12.41
CA ALA A 161 12.24 -67.81 13.38
C ALA A 161 12.17 -69.23 12.80
N PRO A 162 12.86 -70.22 13.38
CA PRO A 162 12.64 -71.60 12.98
C PRO A 162 11.17 -71.88 13.23
N SER A 163 10.46 -72.23 12.17
CA SER A 163 9.10 -72.75 12.26
C SER A 163 9.10 -73.77 13.40
N PRO A 164 8.30 -73.59 14.48
CA PRO A 164 8.02 -74.70 15.37
C PRO A 164 7.19 -75.66 14.54
N ALA A 165 7.88 -76.45 13.71
CA ALA A 165 7.38 -77.72 13.28
C ALA A 165 6.97 -78.39 14.58
N LEU A 166 5.65 -78.48 14.76
CA LEU A 166 4.98 -79.40 15.64
C LEU A 166 5.64 -80.77 15.45
N SER A 167 6.72 -81.01 16.20
CA SER A 167 7.15 -82.34 16.62
C SER A 167 6.14 -82.79 17.66
N THR A 168 4.91 -82.99 17.23
CA THR A 168 3.94 -83.78 17.96
C THR A 168 4.41 -85.22 17.75
N GLY A 169 5.22 -85.69 18.69
CA GLY A 169 5.81 -87.02 18.68
C GLY A 169 4.74 -88.09 18.46
N ALA A 170 4.90 -88.83 17.36
CA ALA A 170 4.21 -90.07 17.15
C ALA A 170 4.94 -91.19 17.93
N THR A 171 4.22 -91.73 18.91
CA THR A 171 4.11 -93.16 19.26
C THR A 171 5.29 -93.90 19.88
N ALA A 172 5.12 -94.30 21.14
CA ALA A 172 5.38 -95.67 21.60
C ALA A 172 4.49 -95.97 22.82
N GLY A 173 3.61 -96.96 22.71
CA GLY A 173 2.60 -97.29 23.71
C GLY A 173 3.11 -98.13 24.87
N LEU A 174 2.28 -98.20 25.93
CA LEU A 174 2.20 -99.33 26.84
C LEU A 174 0.76 -99.47 27.38
N PRO A 175 0.25 -100.70 27.58
CA PRO A 175 -1.18 -100.98 27.74
C PRO A 175 -1.66 -100.94 29.21
N ALA A 176 -2.97 -100.72 29.32
CA ALA A 176 -3.92 -101.17 30.35
C ALA A 176 -3.40 -101.73 31.69
N SER A 177 -3.86 -101.14 32.80
CA SER A 177 -4.29 -101.91 33.98
C SER A 177 -5.26 -101.10 34.85
N GLU A 178 -6.25 -101.82 35.35
CA GLU A 178 -7.53 -101.45 35.99
C GLU A 178 -7.44 -100.99 37.48
N PRO A 179 -8.57 -100.59 38.11
CA PRO A 179 -8.67 -99.87 39.40
C PRO A 179 -8.73 -100.85 40.60
N PRO A 180 -8.93 -100.38 41.86
CA PRO A 180 -10.23 -99.90 42.37
C PRO A 180 -10.23 -98.46 42.94
#